data_AF-A0A5Y5L989-F1
#
_entry.id   AF-A0A5Y5L989-F1
#
_cell.length_a   1.000
_cell.length_b   1.000
_cell.length_c   1.000
_cell.angle_alpha   90.00
_cell.angle_beta   90.00
_cell.angle_gamma   90.00
#
_symmetry.space_group_name_H-M   'P 1'
#
loop_
_entity.id
_entity.type
_entity.pdbx_description
1 polymer ?
#
loop_
_entity_poly.entity_id
_entity_poly.type
_entity_poly.pdbx_seq_one_letter_code
_entity_poly.pdbx_strand_id
1 'polypeptide(L)'
;MDKKKFNSVVTLEEQLVVIIDKYISKRYQPHDKSFSHQLYLIFVGYHLKYFYPRQIYTRSNRNIDNIMTMFSSVYKCLTSNLLQRLNNKEAVLRELNSLVNYIDDNQEKAEEIYTTFKTQYEIKAIEKELTHEVVRVKNVRL
;
A
#
# COMPACT_ATOMS: atom_id res chain seq x y z
N MET A 1 -21.39 -11.82 12.56
CA MET A 1 -20.73 -10.74 11.78
C MET A 1 -20.47 -11.28 10.39
N ASP A 2 -21.33 -10.94 9.44
CA ASP A 2 -21.31 -11.52 8.09
C ASP A 2 -20.05 -11.11 7.34
N LYS A 3 -19.21 -12.10 7.02
CA LYS A 3 -18.09 -11.94 6.09
C LYS A 3 -18.67 -11.70 4.69
N LYS A 4 -18.89 -10.45 4.29
CA LYS A 4 -19.13 -10.11 2.89
C LYS A 4 -17.96 -10.69 2.06
N LYS A 5 -18.20 -11.80 1.36
CA LYS A 5 -17.24 -12.40 0.42
C LYS A 5 -17.04 -11.40 -0.73
N PHE A 6 -15.87 -10.77 -0.78
CA PHE A 6 -15.42 -10.01 -1.95
C PHE A 6 -15.05 -11.01 -3.07
N ASN A 7 -16.07 -11.62 -3.69
CA ASN A 7 -15.92 -12.65 -4.73
C ASN A 7 -15.85 -12.08 -6.16
N SER A 8 -15.82 -10.77 -6.34
CA SER A 8 -15.54 -10.13 -7.63
C SER A 8 -14.02 -9.96 -7.78
N VAL A 9 -13.45 -10.17 -8.97
CA VAL A 9 -12.03 -9.80 -9.23
C VAL A 9 -11.88 -8.30 -8.94
N VAL A 10 -11.27 -7.99 -7.80
CA VAL A 10 -11.01 -6.63 -7.33
C VAL A 10 -9.62 -6.26 -7.84
N THR A 11 -9.48 -5.13 -8.53
CA THR A 11 -8.17 -4.60 -8.95
C THR A 11 -7.26 -4.39 -7.73
N LEU A 12 -5.94 -4.29 -7.92
CA LEU A 12 -5.02 -4.07 -6.78
C LEU A 12 -5.34 -2.76 -6.05
N GLU A 13 -5.76 -1.74 -6.79
CA GLU A 13 -6.21 -0.45 -6.27
C GLU A 13 -7.46 -0.59 -5.40
N GLU A 14 -8.50 -1.25 -5.90
CA GLU A 14 -9.71 -1.49 -5.12
C GLU A 14 -9.46 -2.41 -3.92
N GLN A 15 -8.51 -3.35 -4.03
CA GLN A 15 -8.08 -4.19 -2.89
C GLN A 15 -7.45 -3.35 -1.80
N LEU A 16 -6.61 -2.36 -2.17
CA LEU A 16 -6.03 -1.42 -1.23
C LEU A 16 -7.14 -0.60 -0.53
N VAL A 17 -8.16 -0.13 -1.24
CA VAL A 17 -9.32 0.55 -0.62
C VAL A 17 -9.99 -0.34 0.42
N VAL A 18 -10.23 -1.62 0.11
CA VAL A 18 -10.84 -2.57 1.07
C VAL A 18 -9.94 -2.82 2.28
N ILE A 19 -8.62 -2.83 2.11
CA ILE A 19 -7.67 -2.93 3.22
C ILE A 19 -7.76 -1.70 4.11
N ILE A 20 -7.83 -0.49 3.52
CA ILE A 20 -7.96 0.77 4.26
C ILE A 20 -9.28 0.80 5.06
N ASP A 21 -10.40 0.41 4.45
CA ASP A 21 -11.69 0.30 5.15
C ASP A 21 -11.60 -0.62 6.38
N LYS A 22 -10.98 -1.79 6.22
CA LYS A 22 -10.76 -2.73 7.34
C LYS A 22 -9.80 -2.19 8.39
N TYR A 23 -8.80 -1.41 7.97
CA TYR A 23 -7.83 -0.80 8.86
C TYR A 23 -8.51 0.28 9.73
N ILE A 24 -9.31 1.15 9.10
CA ILE A 24 -10.15 2.14 9.77
C ILE A 24 -11.07 1.47 10.78
N SER A 25 -11.81 0.41 10.40
CA SER A 25 -12.70 -0.31 11.33
C SER A 25 -12.00 -0.84 12.59
N LYS A 26 -10.70 -1.13 12.53
CA LYS A 26 -9.95 -1.72 13.66
C LYS A 26 -9.22 -0.69 14.52
N ARG A 27 -8.86 0.45 13.95
CA ARG A 27 -7.86 1.37 14.54
C ARG A 27 -8.30 2.83 14.56
N TYR A 28 -9.37 3.20 13.86
CA TYR A 28 -9.74 4.59 13.76
C TYR A 28 -10.17 5.15 15.11
N GLN A 29 -9.42 6.16 15.56
CA GLN A 29 -9.76 6.99 16.71
C GLN A 29 -9.90 8.44 16.24
N PRO A 30 -10.99 9.14 16.60
CA PRO A 30 -11.10 10.56 16.32
C PRO A 30 -9.89 11.31 16.88
N HIS A 31 -9.30 12.19 16.06
CA HIS A 31 -8.14 13.03 16.40
C HIS A 31 -6.79 12.32 16.54
N ASP A 32 -6.64 11.07 16.07
CA ASP A 32 -5.33 10.44 15.97
C ASP A 32 -4.45 11.12 14.90
N LYS A 33 -3.56 12.00 15.36
CA LYS A 33 -2.60 12.71 14.50
C LYS A 33 -1.61 11.77 13.80
N SER A 34 -1.45 10.54 14.26
CA SER A 34 -0.54 9.56 13.66
C SER A 34 -1.18 8.76 12.52
N PHE A 35 -2.51 8.87 12.34
CA PHE A 35 -3.24 8.03 11.40
C PHE A 35 -2.76 8.23 9.95
N SER A 36 -2.50 9.47 9.53
CA SER A 36 -2.01 9.75 8.17
C SER A 36 -0.63 9.15 7.91
N HIS A 37 0.27 9.19 8.91
CA HIS A 37 1.56 8.52 8.84
C HIS A 37 1.40 6.99 8.71
N GLN A 38 0.54 6.39 9.53
CA GLN A 38 0.28 4.95 9.46
C GLN A 38 -0.34 4.55 8.13
N LEU A 39 -1.26 5.36 7.61
CA LEU A 39 -1.87 5.15 6.29
C LEU A 39 -0.81 5.27 5.17
N TYR A 40 0.13 6.21 5.28
CA TYR A 40 1.25 6.29 4.35
C TYR A 40 2.11 5.01 4.37
N LEU A 41 2.41 4.44 5.54
CA LEU A 41 3.12 3.16 5.63
C LEU A 41 2.35 2.02 4.94
N ILE A 42 1.01 2.01 5.03
CA ILE A 42 0.18 1.04 4.29
C ILE A 42 0.35 1.23 2.78
N PHE A 43 0.31 2.47 2.28
CA PHE A 43 0.53 2.76 0.86
C PHE A 43 1.92 2.30 0.40
N VAL A 44 2.98 2.67 1.12
CA VAL A 44 4.36 2.28 0.81
C VAL A 44 4.52 0.76 0.79
N GLY A 45 4.07 0.09 1.85
CA GLY A 45 4.17 -1.36 1.95
C GLY A 45 3.36 -2.10 0.88
N TYR A 46 2.18 -1.59 0.54
CA TYR A 46 1.36 -2.17 -0.53
C TYR A 46 1.97 -1.95 -1.91
N HIS A 47 2.50 -0.75 -2.17
CA HIS A 47 3.23 -0.42 -3.40
C HIS A 47 4.41 -1.36 -3.62
N LEU A 48 5.31 -1.47 -2.65
CA LEU A 48 6.49 -2.33 -2.72
C LEU A 48 6.12 -3.81 -2.90
N LYS A 49 5.03 -4.27 -2.28
CA LYS A 49 4.64 -5.68 -2.35
C LYS A 49 3.97 -6.08 -3.66
N TYR A 50 3.10 -5.22 -4.22
CA TYR A 50 2.20 -5.62 -5.30
C TYR A 50 2.44 -4.90 -6.63
N PHE A 51 2.93 -3.65 -6.60
CA PHE A 51 3.11 -2.82 -7.79
C PHE A 51 4.58 -2.73 -8.23
N TYR A 52 5.49 -2.53 -7.28
CA TYR A 52 6.93 -2.38 -7.55
C TYR A 52 7.54 -3.56 -8.34
N PRO A 53 7.27 -4.85 -8.01
CA PRO A 53 7.85 -5.97 -8.75
C PRO A 53 7.32 -6.10 -10.19
N ARG A 54 6.19 -5.44 -10.47
CA ARG A 54 5.55 -5.38 -11.78
C ARG A 54 5.90 -4.10 -12.53
N GLN A 55 6.79 -3.27 -11.97
CA GLN A 55 7.17 -1.95 -12.48
C GLN A 55 5.99 -0.98 -12.62
N ILE A 56 4.91 -1.19 -11.86
CA ILE A 56 3.73 -0.32 -11.88
C ILE A 56 3.94 0.83 -10.89
N TYR A 57 3.64 2.06 -11.33
CA TYR A 57 3.87 3.28 -10.55
C TYR A 57 5.35 3.41 -10.14
N THR A 58 6.29 3.31 -11.08
CA THR A 58 7.74 3.38 -10.80
C THR A 58 8.50 4.32 -11.76
N ARG A 59 7.77 5.20 -12.46
CA ARG A 59 8.33 6.02 -13.55
C ARG A 59 9.08 7.26 -13.06
N SER A 60 8.81 7.75 -11.85
CA SER A 60 9.54 8.88 -11.27
C SER A 60 10.77 8.39 -10.50
N ASN A 61 11.83 9.19 -10.53
CA ASN A 61 13.00 9.01 -9.68
C ASN A 61 12.69 9.35 -8.21
N ARG A 62 11.67 10.18 -7.96
CA ARG A 62 11.20 10.52 -6.62
C ARG A 62 10.11 9.54 -6.22
N ASN A 63 10.31 8.80 -5.13
CA ASN A 63 9.40 7.74 -4.75
C ASN A 63 8.02 8.26 -4.30
N ILE A 64 7.94 9.46 -3.72
CA ILE A 64 6.64 10.05 -3.37
C ILE A 64 5.76 10.32 -4.60
N ASP A 65 6.34 10.68 -5.76
CA ASP A 65 5.56 10.90 -6.99
C ASP A 65 4.93 9.59 -7.51
N ASN A 66 5.68 8.50 -7.36
CA ASN A 66 5.22 7.15 -7.66
C ASN A 66 4.03 6.77 -6.76
N ILE A 67 4.11 7.09 -5.46
CA ILE A 67 2.99 6.90 -4.53
C ILE A 67 1.80 7.80 -4.87
N MET A 68 2.02 9.07 -5.25
CA MET A 68 0.94 9.98 -5.66
C MET A 68 0.27 9.55 -6.97
N THR A 69 1.03 8.93 -7.88
CA THR A 69 0.49 8.32 -9.09
C THR A 69 -0.39 7.11 -8.74
N MET A 70 0.07 6.24 -7.83
CA MET A 70 -0.73 5.12 -7.31
C MET A 70 -1.99 5.64 -6.60
N PHE A 71 -1.86 6.66 -5.74
CA PHE A 71 -2.97 7.29 -5.04
C PHE A 71 -4.02 7.80 -6.01
N SER A 72 -3.61 8.45 -7.11
CA SER A 72 -4.55 8.92 -8.13
C SER A 72 -5.35 7.79 -8.76
N SER A 73 -4.75 6.61 -8.93
CA SER A 73 -5.44 5.41 -9.43
C SER A 73 -6.40 4.83 -8.39
N VAL A 74 -5.96 4.75 -7.13
CA VAL A 74 -6.79 4.34 -5.98
C VAL A 74 -8.00 5.26 -5.81
N TYR A 75 -7.81 6.57 -5.94
CA TYR A 75 -8.91 7.53 -5.83
C TYR A 75 -9.91 7.36 -6.99
N LYS A 76 -9.42 7.12 -8.22
CA LYS A 76 -10.27 6.85 -9.39
C LYS A 76 -11.13 5.59 -9.25
N CYS A 77 -10.69 4.59 -8.49
CA CYS A 77 -11.47 3.36 -8.30
C CYS A 77 -12.56 3.45 -7.23
N LEU A 78 -12.66 4.58 -6.50
CA LEU A 78 -13.74 4.90 -5.54
C LEU A 78 -15.07 5.22 -6.24
N THR A 79 -15.54 4.29 -7.08
CA THR A 79 -16.84 4.36 -7.74
C THR A 79 -17.98 4.17 -6.73
N SER A 80 -19.20 4.58 -7.09
CA SER A 80 -20.40 4.40 -6.27
C SER A 80 -20.58 2.94 -5.83
N ASN A 81 -20.31 1.98 -6.73
CA ASN A 81 -20.40 0.55 -6.46
C ASN A 81 -19.39 0.07 -5.40
N LEU A 82 -18.14 0.55 -5.47
CA LEU A 82 -17.15 0.22 -4.44
C LEU A 82 -17.49 0.88 -3.10
N LEU A 83 -17.84 2.17 -3.12
CA LEU A 83 -18.18 2.94 -1.93
C LEU A 83 -19.36 2.35 -1.16
N GLN A 84 -20.40 1.85 -1.84
CA GLN A 84 -21.53 1.16 -1.22
C GLN A 84 -21.13 -0.13 -0.48
N ARG A 85 -19.97 -0.72 -0.80
CA ARG A 85 -19.48 -1.94 -0.16
C ARG A 85 -18.59 -1.68 1.05
N LEU A 86 -18.10 -0.45 1.23
CA LEU A 86 -17.25 -0.06 2.35
C LEU A 86 -18.09 0.15 3.61
N ASN A 87 -17.54 -0.23 4.77
CA ASN A 87 -18.23 -0.04 6.05
C ASN A 87 -18.05 1.39 6.58
N ASN A 88 -16.96 2.06 6.20
CA ASN A 88 -16.57 3.38 6.71
C ASN A 88 -16.31 4.35 5.56
N LYS A 89 -17.18 4.40 4.54
CA LYS A 89 -16.96 5.15 3.29
C LYS A 89 -16.55 6.62 3.51
N GLU A 90 -17.20 7.33 4.43
CA GLU A 90 -16.88 8.73 4.74
C GLU A 90 -15.50 8.87 5.39
N ALA A 91 -15.14 7.93 6.25
CA ALA A 91 -13.83 7.90 6.87
C ALA A 91 -12.74 7.59 5.84
N VAL A 92 -12.96 6.62 4.95
CA VAL A 92 -12.02 6.31 3.86
C VAL A 92 -11.74 7.56 3.02
N LEU A 93 -12.78 8.28 2.59
CA LEU A 93 -12.61 9.51 1.80
C LEU A 93 -11.86 10.59 2.56
N ARG A 94 -12.24 10.83 3.83
CA ARG A 94 -11.59 11.85 4.67
C ARG A 94 -10.11 11.53 4.88
N GLU A 95 -9.78 10.29 5.24
CA GLU A 95 -8.40 9.90 5.54
C GLU A 95 -7.52 9.84 4.29
N LEU A 96 -8.08 9.50 3.12
CA LEU A 96 -7.36 9.62 1.86
C LEU A 96 -7.03 11.09 1.53
N ASN A 97 -7.92 12.04 1.82
CA ASN A 97 -7.61 13.46 1.67
C ASN A 97 -6.55 13.92 2.68
N SER A 98 -6.65 13.50 3.95
CA SER A 98 -5.64 13.79 4.97
C SER A 98 -4.26 13.25 4.59
N LEU A 99 -4.20 12.08 3.92
CA LEU A 99 -2.95 11.50 3.43
C LEU A 99 -2.25 12.41 2.41
N VAL A 100 -3.00 13.05 1.51
CA VAL A 100 -2.42 13.99 0.53
C VAL A 100 -1.74 15.15 1.26
N ASN A 101 -2.44 15.75 2.23
CA ASN A 101 -1.89 16.85 3.03
C ASN A 101 -0.65 16.38 3.81
N TYR A 102 -0.69 15.19 4.40
CA TYR A 102 0.48 14.63 5.08
C TYR A 102 1.70 14.48 4.17
N ILE A 103 1.52 13.94 2.96
CA ILE A 103 2.64 13.78 2.01
C ILE A 103 3.18 15.15 1.59
N ASP A 104 2.30 16.12 1.34
CA ASP A 104 2.70 17.47 0.93
C ASP A 104 3.43 18.23 2.04
N ASP A 105 2.95 18.13 3.28
CA ASP A 105 3.58 18.76 4.45
C ASP A 105 4.90 18.08 4.87
N ASN A 106 5.13 16.83 4.45
CA ASN A 106 6.24 16.00 4.95
C ASN A 106 7.07 15.36 3.84
N GLN A 107 7.24 16.03 2.69
CA GLN A 107 7.81 15.42 1.50
C GLN A 107 9.17 14.73 1.72
N GLU A 108 10.11 15.36 2.42
CA GLU A 108 11.43 14.77 2.70
C GLU A 108 11.31 13.52 3.57
N LYS A 109 10.50 13.60 4.63
CA LYS A 109 10.29 12.47 5.54
C LYS A 109 9.56 11.32 4.83
N ALA A 110 8.59 11.63 3.98
CA ALA A 110 7.86 10.64 3.19
C ALA A 110 8.79 9.91 2.21
N GLU A 111 9.71 10.63 1.57
CA GLU A 111 10.72 10.07 0.68
C GLU A 111 11.72 9.18 1.45
N GLU A 112 12.19 9.62 2.62
CA GLU A 112 13.07 8.87 3.51
C GLU A 112 12.42 7.55 3.98
N ILE A 113 11.15 7.61 4.39
CA ILE A 113 10.35 6.43 4.78
C ILE A 113 10.29 5.44 3.63
N TYR A 114 9.92 5.90 2.42
CA TYR A 114 9.83 5.01 1.27
C TYR A 114 11.18 4.36 0.97
N THR A 115 12.25 5.15 0.90
CA THR A 115 13.60 4.68 0.59
C THR A 115 14.04 3.61 1.59
N THR A 116 13.80 3.83 2.87
CA THR A 116 14.12 2.87 3.93
C THR A 116 13.38 1.55 3.73
N PHE A 117 12.07 1.60 3.48
CA PHE A 117 11.25 0.40 3.27
C PHE A 117 11.63 -0.32 1.98
N LYS A 118 11.99 0.41 0.93
CA LYS A 118 12.46 -0.15 -0.34
C LYS A 118 13.75 -0.94 -0.14
N THR A 119 14.74 -0.37 0.52
CA THR A 119 16.00 -1.07 0.84
C THR A 119 15.74 -2.35 1.63
N GLN A 120 14.87 -2.30 2.65
CA GLN A 120 14.50 -3.49 3.42
C GLN A 120 13.77 -4.54 2.57
N TYR A 121 12.94 -4.12 1.63
CA TYR A 121 12.25 -5.01 0.70
C TYR A 121 13.25 -5.70 -0.24
N GLU A 122 14.18 -4.96 -0.81
CA GLU A 122 15.18 -5.47 -1.77
C GLU A 122 16.16 -6.44 -1.10
N ILE A 123 16.65 -6.12 0.11
CA ILE A 123 17.49 -7.05 0.90
C ILE A 123 16.78 -8.38 1.10
N LYS A 124 15.51 -8.35 1.54
CA LYS A 124 14.72 -9.58 1.76
C LYS A 124 14.48 -10.37 0.48
N ALA A 125 14.33 -9.69 -0.66
CA ALA A 125 14.19 -10.34 -1.96
C ALA A 125 15.48 -11.08 -2.34
N ILE A 126 16.64 -10.42 -2.20
CA ILE A 126 17.96 -11.01 -2.47
C ILE A 126 18.24 -12.20 -1.55
N GLU A 127 18.01 -12.07 -0.24
CA GLU A 127 18.21 -13.15 0.73
C GLU A 127 17.39 -14.40 0.38
N LYS A 128 16.15 -14.18 -0.10
CA LYS A 128 15.27 -15.27 -0.53
C LYS A 128 15.82 -15.96 -1.78
N GLU A 129 16.31 -15.21 -2.76
CA GLU A 129 16.91 -15.76 -3.97
C GLU A 129 18.16 -16.59 -3.65
N LEU A 130 19.08 -16.06 -2.83
CA LEU A 130 20.27 -16.77 -2.38
C LEU A 130 19.93 -18.07 -1.64
N THR A 131 18.93 -18.05 -0.77
CA THR A 131 18.49 -19.25 -0.04
C THR A 131 17.95 -20.32 -1.01
N HIS A 132 17.15 -19.91 -2.00
CA HIS A 132 16.63 -20.81 -3.02
C HIS A 132 17.75 -21.43 -3.87
N GLU A 133 18.77 -20.65 -4.24
CA GLU A 133 19.92 -21.15 -5.00
C GLU A 133 20.73 -22.19 -4.20
N VAL A 134 21.01 -21.92 -2.92
CA VAL A 134 21.74 -22.86 -2.05
C VAL A 134 21.00 -24.19 -1.93
N VAL A 135 19.67 -24.17 -1.78
CA VAL A 135 18.84 -25.39 -1.73
C VAL A 135 18.91 -26.15 -3.07
N ARG A 136 18.82 -25.43 -4.20
CA ARG A 136 18.91 -26.04 -5.54
C ARG A 136 20.24 -26.74 -5.77
N VAL A 137 21.36 -26.11 -5.41
CA VAL A 137 22.71 -26.70 -5.58
C VAL A 137 22.88 -27.96 -4.73
N LYS A 138 22.33 -28.00 -3.51
CA LYS A 138 22.36 -29.19 -2.65
C LYS A 138 21.56 -30.35 -3.25
N ASN A 139 20.38 -30.08 -3.82
CA ASN A 139 19.52 -31.11 -4.41
C ASN A 139 20.04 -31.70 -5.73
N VAL A 140 20.95 -31.01 -6.45
CA VAL A 140 21.58 -31.52 -7.68
C VAL A 140 22.81 -32.39 -7.39
N ARG A 141 23.39 -32.26 -6.18
CA ARG A 141 24.58 -33.02 -5.76
C ARG A 141 24.26 -34.30 -4.98
N LEU A 142 22.99 -34.59 -4.76
CA LEU A 142 22.45 -35.83 -4.17
C LEU A 142 21.82 -36.68 -5.27
#